data_AF-A0A957X2T1-F1
#
_entry.id   AF-A0A957X2T1-F1
#
_cell.length_a   1.000
_cell.length_b   1.000
_cell.length_c   1.000
_cell.angle_alpha   90.00
_cell.angle_beta   90.00
_cell.angle_gamma   90.00
#
_symmetry.space_group_name_H-M   'P 1'
#
loop_
_entity.id
_entity.type
_entity.pdbx_description
1 polymer ?
#
loop_
_entity_poly.entity_id
_entity_poly.type
_entity_poly.pdbx_seq_one_letter_code
_entity_poly.pdbx_strand_id
1 'polypeptide(L)' 'IAEVKRRYGDRLCLMGNVNCGLMDTGTVAEVQESARYALRHGMPGGGYVFCTSNCIYTGMRLERYETILDIWRNEGNYQ' A
#
# COMPACT_ATOMS: atom_id res chain seq x y z
N ILE A 1 1.83 -0.93 9.23
CA ILE A 1 2.09 0.52 9.10
C ILE A 1 1.38 1.37 10.17
N ALA A 2 0.14 1.04 10.56
CA ALA A 2 -0.67 1.82 11.51
C ALA A 2 0.05 2.21 12.81
N GLU A 3 0.70 1.25 13.48
CA GLU A 3 1.36 1.52 14.77
C GLU A 3 2.54 2.50 14.64
N VAL A 4 3.31 2.38 13.56
CA VAL A 4 4.43 3.30 13.28
C VAL A 4 3.90 4.69 12.96
N LYS A 5 2.85 4.80 12.14
CA LYS A 5 2.19 6.08 11.84
C LYS A 5 1.65 6.75 13.11
N ARG A 6 1.03 5.97 14.00
CA ARG A 6 0.49 6.48 15.28
C ARG A 6 1.59 7.03 16.20
N ARG A 7 2.75 6.37 16.26
CA ARG A 7 3.83 6.75 17.18
C ARG A 7 4.75 7.85 16.63
N TYR A 8 4.94 7.90 15.31
CA TYR A 8 6.01 8.70 14.69
C TYR A 8 5.58 9.41 13.40
N GLY A 9 4.30 9.38 13.04
CA GLY A 9 3.81 9.91 11.76
C GLY A 9 3.87 11.42 11.60
N ASP A 10 4.08 12.15 12.70
CA ASP A 10 4.34 13.59 12.77
C ASP A 10 5.83 13.94 12.62
N ARG A 11 6.72 12.95 12.74
CA ARG A 11 8.18 13.11 12.71
C ARG A 11 8.84 12.45 11.50
N LEU A 12 8.16 11.51 10.85
CA LEU A 12 8.68 10.70 9.76
C LEU A 12 7.73 10.71 8.57
N CYS A 13 8.32 10.74 7.37
CA CYS A 13 7.64 10.29 6.16
C CYS A 13 7.71 8.75 6.10
N LEU A 14 6.57 8.10 5.88
CA LEU A 14 6.50 6.65 5.76
C LEU A 14 6.27 6.24 4.31
N MET A 15 6.88 5.14 3.90
CA MET A 15 6.66 4.54 2.58
C MET A 15 6.28 3.07 2.75
N GLY A 16 5.37 2.55 1.92
CA GLY A 16 4.90 1.17 1.98
C GLY A 16 3.38 1.12 1.98
N ASN A 17 2.70 0.09 2.46
CA ASN A 17 3.24 -1.19 2.92
C ASN A 17 2.35 -2.32 2.40
N VAL A 18 2.00 -2.25 1.11
CA VAL A 18 1.21 -3.32 0.45
C VAL A 18 2.04 -4.60 0.42
N ASN A 19 1.47 -5.70 0.89
CA ASN A 19 2.21 -6.94 1.08
C ASN A 19 2.62 -7.55 -0.27
N CYS A 20 3.92 -7.54 -0.55
CA CYS A 20 4.47 -8.09 -1.80
C CYS A 20 4.28 -9.61 -1.94
N GLY A 21 4.19 -10.37 -0.85
CA GLY A 21 3.96 -11.82 -0.91
C GLY A 21 2.57 -12.15 -1.50
N LEU A 22 1.57 -11.33 -1.20
CA LEU A 22 0.22 -11.49 -1.77
C LEU A 22 0.18 -11.23 -3.29
N MET A 23 1.13 -10.46 -3.81
CA MET A 23 1.27 -10.26 -5.26
C MET A 23 1.65 -11.55 -5.99
N ASP A 24 2.34 -12.47 -5.31
CA ASP A 24 2.76 -13.75 -5.86
C ASP A 24 1.74 -14.86 -5.56
N THR A 25 1.43 -15.07 -4.28
CA THR A 25 0.65 -16.24 -3.84
C THR A 25 -0.78 -15.93 -3.40
N GLY A 26 -1.15 -14.66 -3.27
CA GLY A 26 -2.45 -14.25 -2.74
C GLY A 26 -3.57 -14.23 -3.78
N THR A 27 -4.75 -13.80 -3.38
CA THR A 27 -5.90 -13.53 -4.25
C THR A 27 -5.97 -12.03 -4.58
N VAL A 28 -6.72 -11.66 -5.63
CA VAL A 28 -6.95 -10.25 -5.96
C VAL A 28 -7.60 -9.52 -4.78
N ALA A 29 -8.56 -10.14 -4.09
CA ALA A 29 -9.24 -9.54 -2.94
C ALA A 29 -8.28 -9.26 -1.76
N GLU A 30 -7.35 -10.17 -1.47
CA GLU A 30 -6.35 -9.97 -0.43
C GLU A 30 -5.38 -8.82 -0.78
N VAL A 31 -4.99 -8.72 -2.06
CA VAL A 31 -4.16 -7.61 -2.55
C VAL A 31 -4.91 -6.28 -2.46
N GLN A 32 -6.19 -6.24 -2.83
CA GLN A 32 -7.04 -5.06 -2.71
C GLN A 32 -7.16 -4.59 -1.25
N GLU A 33 -7.43 -5.50 -0.31
CA GLU A 33 -7.49 -5.14 1.10
C GLU A 33 -6.13 -4.70 1.63
N SER A 34 -5.03 -5.34 1.21
CA SER A 34 -3.69 -4.91 1.60
C SER A 34 -3.38 -3.47 1.15
N ALA A 35 -3.80 -3.10 -0.07
CA ALA A 35 -3.68 -1.73 -0.58
C ALA A 35 -4.54 -0.74 0.22
N ARG A 36 -5.82 -1.06 0.44
CA ARG A 36 -6.72 -0.19 1.21
C ARG A 36 -6.30 -0.04 2.66
N TYR A 37 -5.80 -1.10 3.29
CA TYR A 37 -5.21 -1.03 4.63
C TYR A 37 -4.02 -0.06 4.65
N ALA A 38 -3.14 -0.12 3.65
CA ALA A 38 -2.00 0.78 3.56
C ALA A 38 -2.44 2.24 3.41
N LEU A 39 -3.41 2.54 2.55
CA LEU A 39 -3.98 3.89 2.39
C LEU A 39 -4.67 4.37 3.68
N ARG A 40 -5.62 3.60 4.21
CA ARG A 40 -6.43 3.91 5.40
C ARG A 40 -5.58 4.29 6.61
N HIS A 41 -4.43 3.63 6.78
CA HIS A 41 -3.56 3.86 7.93
C HIS A 41 -2.31 4.69 7.63
N GLY A 42 -1.91 4.81 6.37
CA GLY A 42 -0.73 5.58 5.97
C GLY A 42 -1.05 7.05 5.71
N MET A 43 -2.16 7.32 5.02
CA MET A 43 -2.51 8.66 4.53
C MET A 43 -2.85 9.67 5.62
N PRO A 44 -3.63 9.37 6.68
CA PRO A 44 -4.07 10.42 7.61
C PRO A 44 -2.92 11.29 8.13
N GLY A 45 -3.06 12.61 8.00
CA GLY A 45 -2.05 13.59 8.40
C GLY A 45 -0.91 13.82 7.38
N GLY A 46 -0.98 13.27 6.16
CA GLY A 46 0.04 13.45 5.13
C GLY A 46 1.33 12.68 5.42
N GLY A 47 2.43 12.98 4.71
CA GLY A 47 3.74 12.35 4.98
C GLY A 47 3.77 10.83 4.73
N TYR A 48 3.07 10.39 3.68
CA TYR A 48 2.99 8.99 3.30
C TYR A 48 3.11 8.80 1.79
N VAL A 49 3.97 7.87 1.38
CA VAL A 49 4.16 7.44 -0.01
C VAL A 49 3.64 6.02 -0.16
N PHE A 50 2.66 5.85 -1.03
CA PHE A 50 2.10 4.53 -1.32
C PHE A 50 3.09 3.71 -2.15
N CYS A 51 3.47 2.54 -1.63
CA CYS A 51 4.21 1.53 -2.38
C CYS A 51 4.08 0.14 -1.71
N THR A 52 4.69 -0.87 -2.32
CA THR A 52 4.77 -2.21 -1.75
C THR A 52 5.80 -2.29 -0.62
N SER A 53 5.69 -3.32 0.21
CA SER A 53 6.60 -3.59 1.34
C SER A 53 8.00 -4.06 0.91
N ASN A 54 8.15 -4.47 -0.35
CA ASN A 54 9.40 -4.88 -0.98
C ASN A 54 9.27 -4.78 -2.52
N CYS A 55 10.32 -5.13 -3.25
CA CYS A 55 10.36 -5.17 -4.71
C CYS A 55 9.28 -6.07 -5.32
N ILE A 56 8.75 -5.64 -6.47
CA ILE A 56 7.98 -6.47 -7.40
C ILE A 56 8.94 -7.12 -8.37
N TYR A 57 8.77 -8.42 -8.61
CA TYR A 57 9.67 -9.22 -9.45
C TYR A 57 9.00 -9.63 -10.76
N THR A 58 9.82 -9.85 -11.78
CA THR A 58 9.39 -10.47 -13.03
C THR A 58 8.81 -11.86 -12.74
N GLY A 59 7.62 -12.14 -13.29
CA GLY A 59 6.89 -13.40 -13.06
C GLY A 59 5.68 -13.26 -12.14
N MET A 60 5.61 -12.19 -11.34
CA MET A 60 4.38 -11.86 -10.60
C MET A 60 3.25 -11.48 -11.57
N ARG A 61 2.01 -11.72 -11.16
CA ARG A 61 0.83 -11.38 -11.96
C ARG A 61 0.67 -9.87 -12.09
N LEU A 62 0.85 -9.35 -13.30
CA LEU A 62 0.71 -7.93 -13.61
C LEU A 62 -0.65 -7.36 -13.18
N GLU A 63 -1.73 -8.10 -13.40
CA GLU A 63 -3.10 -7.73 -13.01
C GLU A 63 -3.20 -7.30 -11.53
N ARG A 64 -2.49 -7.98 -10.62
CA ARG A 64 -2.51 -7.64 -9.20
C ARG A 64 -1.78 -6.32 -8.92
N TYR A 65 -0.71 -6.04 -9.66
CA TYR A 65 -0.01 -4.77 -9.56
C TYR A 65 -0.85 -3.62 -10.13
N GLU A 66 -1.48 -3.81 -11.28
CA GLU A 66 -2.42 -2.84 -11.86
C GLU A 66 -3.58 -2.56 -10.91
N THR A 67 -4.12 -3.60 -10.27
CA THR A 67 -5.19 -3.47 -9.27
C THR A 67 -4.82 -2.51 -8.13
N ILE A 68 -3.60 -2.60 -7.57
CA ILE A 68 -3.22 -1.68 -6.49
C ILE A 68 -2.96 -0.26 -6.96
N LEU A 69 -2.50 -0.10 -8.21
CA LEU A 69 -2.32 1.23 -8.81
C LEU A 69 -3.67 1.90 -9.04
N ASP A 70 -4.67 1.17 -9.50
CA ASP A 70 -6.01 1.70 -9.71
C ASP A 70 -6.69 2.08 -8.39
N ILE A 71 -6.51 1.28 -7.33
CA ILE A 71 -6.96 1.67 -5.99
C ILE A 71 -6.27 2.95 -5.53
N TRP A 72 -4.94 3.03 -5.66
CA TRP A 72 -4.20 4.23 -5.27
C TRP A 72 -4.62 5.47 -6.07
N ARG A 73 -4.85 5.36 -7.38
CA ARG A 73 -5.33 6.47 -8.21
C ARG A 73 -6.71 6.98 -7.79
N ASN A 74 -7.60 6.08 -7.39
CA ASN A 74 -8.98 6.45 -7.04
C ASN A 74 -9.13 6.86 -5.58
N GLU A 75 -8.47 6.15 -4.66
CA GLU A 75 -8.67 6.28 -3.21
C GLU A 75 -7.49 6.97 -2.50
N GLY A 76 -6.32 7.07 -3.15
CA GLY A 76 -5.07 7.60 -2.58
C GLY A 76 -4.89 9.11 -2.67
N ASN A 77 -5.98 9.86 -2.85
CA ASN A 77 -5.96 11.32 -3.00
C ASN A 77 -6.27 11.99 -1.65
N TYR A 78 -5.47 12.99 -1.28
CA TYR A 78 -5.76 13.85 -0.13
C TYR A 78 -6.92 14.80 -0.44
N GLN A 79 -7.73 15.09 0.57
CA GLN A 79 -8.74 16.15 0.50
C GLN A 79 -8.11 17.53 0.73
#